data_AF-A0A1X7T7L8-F1
#
_entry.id   AF-A0A1X7T7L8-F1
#
_cell.length_a   1.000
_cell.length_b   1.000
_cell.length_c   1.000
_cell.angle_alpha   90.00
_cell.angle_beta   90.00
_cell.angle_gamma   90.00
#
_symmetry.space_group_name_H-M   'P 1'
#
loop_
_entity.id
_entity.type
_entity.pdbx_description
1 polymer ?
#
loop_
_entity_poly.entity_id
_entity_poly.type
_entity_poly.pdbx_seq_one_letter_code
_entity_poly.pdbx_strand_id
1 'polypeptide(L)'
;MVDGYLQIHLPYHLDIVRFCFGRLIQKELDQFVTEWNSHRIRPNWMANSPAGVPNVLYHLPFLNGAYDHASPISNCILDAIEAVFECREGSIVSDEFFRLGEAIRIAYSKPRPDNFESALDLFCILLHIFDE
;
A
#
# COMPACT_ATOMS: atom_id res chain seq x y z
N MET A 1 -28.49 2.87 11.76
CA MET A 1 -27.55 1.75 11.76
C MET A 1 -27.37 1.43 10.29
N VAL A 2 -26.28 1.91 9.68
CA VAL A 2 -26.11 1.88 8.22
C VAL A 2 -25.60 0.48 7.86
N ASP A 3 -26.44 -0.32 7.21
CA ASP A 3 -26.12 -1.66 6.70
C ASP A 3 -25.27 -1.58 5.41
N GLY A 4 -24.22 -0.75 5.41
CA GLY A 4 -23.28 -0.60 4.31
C GLY A 4 -22.05 -1.47 4.54
N TYR A 5 -22.15 -2.77 4.23
CA TYR A 5 -20.98 -3.66 4.29
C TYR A 5 -20.01 -3.32 3.16
N LEU A 6 -18.70 -3.34 3.43
CA LEU A 6 -17.69 -3.23 2.38
C LEU A 6 -17.83 -4.40 1.41
N GLN A 7 -18.28 -4.13 0.19
CA GLN A 7 -18.41 -5.13 -0.86
C GLN A 7 -17.21 -5.06 -1.80
N ILE A 8 -16.18 -5.87 -1.53
CA ILE A 8 -14.93 -5.89 -2.30
C ILE A 8 -15.12 -6.23 -3.80
N HIS A 9 -16.25 -6.82 -4.17
CA HIS A 9 -16.56 -7.14 -5.56
C HIS A 9 -17.09 -5.91 -6.34
N LEU A 10 -17.47 -4.84 -5.63
CA LEU A 10 -17.90 -3.59 -6.23
C LEU A 10 -16.69 -2.66 -6.39
N PRO A 11 -16.35 -2.26 -7.63
CA PRO A 11 -15.14 -1.49 -7.89
C PRO A 11 -15.15 -0.11 -7.21
N TYR A 12 -16.32 0.54 -7.11
CA TYR A 12 -16.43 1.84 -6.44
C TYR A 12 -16.19 1.77 -4.93
N HIS A 13 -16.55 0.65 -4.26
CA HIS A 13 -16.20 0.45 -2.84
C HIS A 13 -14.69 0.37 -2.66
N LEU A 14 -13.99 -0.32 -3.56
CA LEU A 14 -12.53 -0.38 -3.53
C LEU A 14 -11.92 1.00 -3.77
N ASP A 15 -12.46 1.80 -4.69
CA ASP A 15 -12.00 3.17 -4.93
C ASP A 15 -12.21 4.07 -3.70
N ILE A 16 -13.34 3.94 -2.98
CA ILE A 16 -13.58 4.62 -1.70
C ILE A 16 -12.52 4.22 -0.67
N VAL A 17 -12.24 2.92 -0.51
CA VAL A 17 -11.19 2.43 0.40
C VAL A 17 -9.82 3.00 0.03
N ARG A 18 -9.46 2.91 -1.25
CA ARG A 18 -8.18 3.40 -1.80
C ARG A 18 -8.03 4.90 -1.59
N PHE A 19 -9.10 5.68 -1.76
CA PHE A 19 -9.11 7.12 -1.54
C PHE A 19 -8.92 7.50 -0.07
N CYS A 20 -9.64 6.84 0.84
CA CYS A 20 -9.59 7.17 2.27
C CYS A 20 -8.31 6.67 2.94
N PHE A 21 -7.92 5.42 2.67
CA PHE A 21 -6.86 4.73 3.41
C PHE A 21 -5.56 4.59 2.64
N GLY A 22 -5.58 4.67 1.31
CA GLY A 22 -4.42 4.35 0.48
C GLY A 22 -3.17 5.14 0.87
N ARG A 23 -3.31 6.44 1.16
CA ARG A 23 -2.18 7.28 1.60
C ARG A 23 -1.61 6.84 2.96
N LEU A 24 -2.48 6.43 3.90
CA LEU A 24 -2.04 5.99 5.22
C LEU A 24 -1.30 4.66 5.13
N ILE A 25 -1.88 3.72 4.39
CA ILE A 25 -1.26 2.42 4.13
C ILE A 25 0.08 2.61 3.43
N GLN A 26 0.16 3.44 2.39
CA GLN A 26 1.43 3.70 1.69
C GLN A 26 2.48 4.30 2.63
N LYS A 27 2.10 5.28 3.46
CA LYS A 27 3.01 5.88 4.44
C LYS A 27 3.55 4.83 5.43
N GLU A 28 2.70 3.94 5.92
CA GLU A 28 3.11 2.85 6.82
C GLU A 28 4.01 1.84 6.11
N LEU A 29 3.70 1.51 4.84
CA LEU A 29 4.53 0.63 4.02
C LEU A 29 5.91 1.23 3.76
N ASP A 30 5.99 2.52 3.42
CA ASP A 30 7.26 3.22 3.20
C ASP A 30 8.14 3.24 4.46
N GLN A 31 7.50 3.45 5.62
CA GLN A 31 8.17 3.35 6.92
C GLN A 31 8.64 1.91 7.17
N PHE A 32 7.78 0.92 6.96
CA PHE A 32 8.10 -0.48 7.16
C PHE A 32 9.27 -0.93 6.28
N VAL A 33 9.29 -0.55 5.00
CA VAL A 33 10.40 -0.83 4.07
C VAL A 33 11.70 -0.28 4.64
N THR A 34 11.69 0.95 5.15
CA THR A 34 12.88 1.60 5.71
C THR A 34 13.36 0.89 6.97
N GLU A 35 12.46 0.62 7.91
CA GLU A 35 12.77 -0.02 9.19
C GLU A 35 13.22 -1.47 8.98
N TRP A 36 12.46 -2.25 8.22
CA TRP A 36 12.74 -3.65 7.94
C TRP A 36 14.07 -3.83 7.23
N ASN A 37 14.31 -3.07 6.16
CA ASN A 37 15.51 -3.24 5.36
C ASN A 37 16.79 -2.79 6.09
N SER A 38 16.67 -1.86 7.04
CA SER A 38 17.79 -1.41 7.88
C SER A 38 17.95 -2.24 9.17
N HIS A 39 16.94 -3.01 9.56
CA HIS A 39 16.97 -3.79 10.79
C HIS A 39 18.05 -4.87 10.75
N ARG A 40 18.86 -4.98 11.80
CA ARG A 40 19.86 -6.04 11.91
C ARG A 40 19.25 -7.29 12.55
N ILE A 41 19.01 -8.30 11.73
CA ILE A 41 18.59 -9.63 12.16
C ILE A 41 19.74 -10.31 12.93
N ARG A 42 19.45 -10.74 14.16
CA ARG A 42 20.44 -11.42 15.00
C ARG A 42 20.63 -12.87 14.55
N PRO A 43 21.87 -13.39 14.61
CA PRO A 43 22.10 -14.81 14.38
C PRO A 43 21.40 -15.64 15.46
N ASN A 44 20.70 -16.69 15.02
CA ASN A 44 20.08 -17.69 15.89
C ASN A 44 20.68 -19.06 15.57
N TRP A 45 21.30 -19.69 16.56
CA TRP A 45 21.96 -20.99 16.40
C TRP A 45 20.99 -22.14 16.11
N MET A 46 19.71 -22.03 16.48
CA MET A 46 18.68 -23.06 16.25
C MET A 46 17.89 -22.86 14.97
N ALA A 47 18.04 -21.71 14.29
CA ALA A 47 17.28 -21.39 13.10
C ALA A 47 18.22 -21.21 11.91
N ASN A 48 17.89 -21.84 10.78
CA ASN A 48 18.53 -21.57 9.49
C ASN A 48 18.06 -20.22 8.93
N SER A 49 18.23 -19.15 9.72
CA SER A 49 17.84 -17.80 9.34
C SER A 49 19.09 -16.96 9.04
N PRO A 50 19.12 -16.23 7.90
CA PRO A 50 20.25 -15.38 7.57
C PRO A 50 20.36 -14.24 8.59
N ALA A 51 21.57 -14.08 9.15
CA ALA A 51 21.88 -13.00 10.06
C ALA A 51 22.50 -11.83 9.30
N GLY A 52 22.15 -10.60 9.68
CA GLY A 52 22.63 -9.40 8.99
C GLY A 52 21.53 -8.38 8.76
N VAL A 53 21.81 -7.40 7.92
CA VAL A 53 20.86 -6.36 7.53
C VAL A 53 20.25 -6.76 6.18
N PRO A 54 18.91 -6.90 6.04
CA PRO A 54 18.29 -7.39 4.80
C PRO A 54 18.77 -6.67 3.54
N ASN A 55 18.90 -5.34 3.60
CA ASN A 55 19.39 -4.57 2.45
C ASN A 55 20.81 -4.97 2.03
N VAL A 56 21.69 -5.23 3.00
CA VAL A 56 23.07 -5.68 2.73
C VAL A 56 23.07 -7.11 2.22
N LEU A 57 22.27 -7.99 2.83
CA LEU A 57 22.15 -9.39 2.42
C LEU A 57 21.65 -9.52 0.98
N TYR A 58 20.72 -8.65 0.57
CA TYR A 58 20.15 -8.64 -0.78
C TYR A 58 21.12 -8.04 -1.80
N HIS A 59 21.68 -6.85 -1.55
CA HIS A 59 22.51 -6.15 -2.55
C HIS A 59 23.98 -6.59 -2.56
N LEU A 60 24.51 -7.08 -1.44
CA LEU A 60 25.93 -7.39 -1.25
C LEU A 60 26.13 -8.75 -0.54
N PRO A 61 25.56 -9.86 -1.08
CA PRO A 61 25.60 -11.17 -0.42
C PRO A 61 27.04 -11.66 -0.16
N PHE A 62 28.00 -11.26 -0.99
CA PHE A 62 29.41 -11.63 -0.87
C PHE A 62 30.07 -11.15 0.44
N LEU A 63 29.56 -10.07 1.07
CA LEU A 63 30.07 -9.60 2.37
C LEU A 63 29.82 -10.61 3.50
N ASN A 64 28.83 -11.49 3.31
CA ASN A 64 28.47 -12.54 4.24
C ASN A 64 28.90 -13.94 3.76
N GLY A 65 29.76 -14.01 2.73
CA GLY A 65 30.19 -15.27 2.12
C GLY A 65 29.08 -15.99 1.35
N ALA A 66 28.00 -15.30 1.00
CA ALA A 66 26.90 -15.81 0.19
C ALA A 66 27.04 -15.41 -1.29
N TYR A 67 26.28 -16.08 -2.14
CA TYR A 67 26.24 -15.83 -3.58
C TYR A 67 24.90 -15.22 -3.98
N ASP A 68 24.91 -14.40 -5.02
CA ASP A 68 23.69 -13.90 -5.63
C ASP A 68 23.02 -15.02 -6.45
N HIS A 69 21.78 -15.32 -6.10
CA HIS A 69 20.92 -16.29 -6.78
C HIS A 69 19.69 -15.61 -7.42
N ALA A 70 19.65 -14.28 -7.46
CA ALA A 70 18.58 -13.55 -8.11
C ALA A 70 18.53 -13.88 -9.61
N SER A 71 17.32 -14.13 -10.12
CA SER A 71 17.08 -14.31 -11.53
C SER A 71 16.45 -13.04 -12.09
N PRO A 72 17.03 -12.39 -13.12
CA PRO A 72 16.45 -11.19 -13.69
C PRO A 72 15.07 -11.50 -14.29
N ILE A 73 14.09 -10.69 -13.94
CA ILE A 73 12.74 -10.77 -14.51
C ILE A 73 12.71 -9.87 -15.75
N SER A 74 12.13 -10.37 -16.85
CA SER A 74 11.98 -9.57 -18.07
C SER A 74 11.06 -8.38 -17.84
N ASN A 75 11.42 -7.21 -18.39
CA ASN A 75 10.58 -6.01 -18.31
C ASN A 75 9.17 -6.24 -18.86
N CYS A 76 9.00 -7.09 -19.89
CA CYS A 76 7.66 -7.38 -20.41
C CYS A 76 6.73 -8.06 -19.38
N ILE A 77 7.28 -8.78 -18.41
CA ILE A 77 6.51 -9.36 -17.31
C ILE A 77 6.14 -8.27 -16.31
N LEU A 78 7.06 -7.34 -16.03
CA LEU A 78 6.78 -6.19 -15.17
C LEU A 78 5.68 -5.30 -15.79
N ASP A 79 5.80 -4.98 -17.08
CA ASP A 79 4.79 -4.22 -17.82
C ASP A 79 3.42 -4.92 -17.79
N ALA A 80 3.40 -6.24 -17.95
CA ALA A 80 2.16 -7.03 -17.89
C ALA A 80 1.54 -7.02 -16.48
N ILE A 81 2.36 -7.10 -15.43
CA ILE A 81 1.90 -6.99 -14.03
C ILE A 81 1.32 -5.60 -13.79
N GLU A 82 2.03 -4.54 -14.19
CA GLU A 82 1.55 -3.15 -14.03
C GLU A 82 0.22 -2.93 -14.76
N ALA A 83 0.07 -3.47 -15.97
CA ALA A 83 -1.17 -3.39 -16.74
C ALA A 83 -2.32 -4.18 -16.10
N VAL A 84 -2.05 -5.34 -15.49
CA VAL A 84 -3.08 -6.19 -14.86
C VAL A 84 -3.55 -5.62 -13.52
N PHE A 85 -2.63 -5.09 -12.71
CA PHE A 85 -2.95 -4.62 -11.37
C PHE A 85 -3.29 -3.12 -11.31
N GLU A 86 -3.21 -2.42 -12.45
CA GLU A 86 -3.38 -0.96 -12.55
C GLU A 86 -2.53 -0.22 -11.50
N CYS A 87 -1.32 -0.73 -11.25
CA CYS A 87 -0.35 -0.13 -10.35
C CYS A 87 0.14 1.18 -10.97
N ARG A 88 -0.67 2.25 -10.90
CA ARG A 88 -0.26 3.56 -11.38
C ARG A 88 0.79 4.11 -10.43
N GLU A 89 1.99 4.35 -10.93
CA GLU A 89 2.97 5.19 -10.24
C GLU A 89 2.29 6.50 -9.81
N GLY A 90 2.20 6.72 -8.50
CA GLY A 90 1.75 7.98 -7.91
C GLY A 90 0.28 8.10 -7.54
N SER A 91 -0.63 7.20 -7.95
CA SER A 91 -2.03 7.26 -7.47
C SER A 91 -2.70 5.89 -7.34
N ILE A 92 -3.13 5.59 -6.11
CA ILE A 92 -3.86 4.37 -5.74
C ILE A 92 -5.31 4.39 -6.29
N VAL A 93 -5.77 5.55 -6.77
CA VAL A 93 -7.15 5.80 -7.20
C VAL A 93 -7.15 6.43 -8.60
N SER A 94 -8.17 6.17 -9.41
CA SER A 94 -8.35 6.84 -10.70
C SER A 94 -8.46 8.36 -10.53
N ASP A 95 -7.99 9.14 -11.53
CA ASP A 95 -8.05 10.61 -11.46
C ASP A 95 -9.48 11.15 -11.35
N GLU A 96 -10.43 10.44 -11.97
CA GLU A 96 -11.85 10.79 -11.93
C GLU A 96 -12.41 10.62 -10.51
N PHE A 97 -12.18 9.46 -9.88
CA PHE A 97 -12.64 9.22 -8.53
C PHE A 97 -11.93 10.12 -7.52
N PHE A 98 -10.63 10.40 -7.71
CA PHE A 98 -9.90 11.34 -6.87
C PHE A 98 -10.53 12.73 -6.87
N ARG A 99 -10.91 13.25 -8.05
CA ARG A 99 -11.58 14.55 -8.16
C ARG A 99 -12.94 14.56 -7.48
N LEU A 100 -13.72 13.49 -7.65
CA LEU A 100 -15.03 13.34 -7.03
C LEU A 100 -14.89 13.26 -5.50
N GLY A 101 -14.01 12.40 -5.00
CA GLY A 101 -13.73 12.24 -3.57
C GLY A 101 -13.25 13.52 -2.91
N GLU A 102 -12.39 14.29 -3.58
CA GLU A 102 -11.96 15.61 -3.09
C GLU A 102 -13.10 16.64 -3.07
N ALA A 103 -13.96 16.66 -4.10
CA ALA A 103 -15.12 17.55 -4.12
C ALA A 103 -16.09 17.25 -2.96
N ILE A 104 -16.38 15.98 -2.68
CA ILE A 104 -17.20 15.56 -1.54
C ILE A 104 -16.50 15.92 -0.22
N ARG A 105 -15.22 15.61 -0.08
CA ARG A 105 -14.45 15.94 1.13
C ARG A 105 -14.53 17.44 1.47
N ILE A 106 -14.39 18.30 0.46
CA ILE A 106 -14.49 19.75 0.60
C ILE A 106 -15.92 20.17 0.95
N ALA A 107 -16.94 19.61 0.28
CA ALA A 107 -18.35 19.92 0.53
C ALA A 107 -18.77 19.60 1.98
N TYR A 108 -18.25 18.51 2.54
CA TYR A 108 -18.52 18.10 3.93
C TYR A 108 -17.53 18.69 4.95
N SER A 109 -16.68 19.64 4.54
CA SER A 109 -15.68 20.29 5.39
C SER A 109 -14.75 19.32 6.13
N LYS A 110 -14.44 18.17 5.53
CA LYS A 110 -13.57 17.15 6.14
C LYS A 110 -12.10 17.44 5.84
N PRO A 111 -11.17 17.35 6.80
CA PRO A 111 -9.75 17.46 6.52
C PRO A 111 -9.27 16.27 5.69
N ARG A 112 -8.08 16.38 5.09
CA ARG A 112 -7.46 15.23 4.42
C ARG A 112 -7.04 14.20 5.50
N PRO A 113 -7.38 12.91 5.34
CA PRO A 113 -7.06 11.91 6.36
C PRO A 113 -5.55 11.82 6.64
N ASP A 114 -5.20 11.81 7.92
CA ASP A 114 -3.83 11.66 8.43
C ASP A 114 -3.69 10.54 9.48
N ASN A 115 -4.82 10.03 9.97
CA ASN A 115 -4.94 8.94 10.93
C ASN A 115 -6.12 8.02 10.55
N PHE A 116 -6.19 6.85 11.18
CA PHE A 116 -7.20 5.84 10.90
C PHE A 116 -8.62 6.38 11.13
N GLU A 117 -8.85 7.10 12.23
CA GLU A 117 -10.18 7.61 12.60
C GLU A 117 -10.72 8.61 11.57
N SER A 118 -9.89 9.55 11.10
CA SER A 118 -10.27 10.52 10.06
C SER A 118 -10.51 9.87 8.70
N ALA A 119 -9.74 8.82 8.36
CA ALA A 119 -9.98 8.04 7.15
C ALA A 119 -11.28 7.25 7.22
N LEU A 120 -11.57 6.64 8.37
CA LEU A 120 -12.79 5.87 8.59
C LEU A 120 -14.04 6.75 8.55
N ASP A 121 -13.97 7.95 9.14
CA ASP A 121 -15.06 8.93 9.08
C ASP A 121 -15.37 9.36 7.65
N LEU A 122 -14.34 9.70 6.84
CA LEU A 122 -14.52 10.03 5.43
C LEU A 122 -15.02 8.84 4.61
N PHE A 123 -14.56 7.62 4.91
CA PHE A 123 -15.00 6.37 4.29
C PHE A 123 -16.49 6.13 4.51
N CYS A 124 -16.98 6.28 5.75
CA CYS A 124 -18.40 6.12 6.06
C CYS A 124 -19.27 7.14 5.33
N ILE A 125 -18.82 8.39 5.21
CA ILE A 125 -19.53 9.44 4.48
C ILE A 125 -19.62 9.10 2.99
N LEU A 126 -18.51 8.71 2.38
CA LEU A 126 -18.48 8.35 0.97
C LEU A 126 -19.34 7.11 0.70
N LEU A 127 -19.24 6.06 1.50
CA LEU A 127 -20.11 4.89 1.34
C LEU A 127 -21.59 5.26 1.41
N HIS A 128 -21.98 6.07 2.40
CA HIS A 128 -23.36 6.49 2.54
C HIS A 128 -23.88 7.28 1.33
N ILE A 129 -23.05 8.13 0.72
CA ILE A 129 -23.42 8.91 -0.46
C ILE A 129 -23.53 8.04 -1.73
N PHE A 130 -22.71 6.98 -1.83
CA PHE A 130 -22.69 6.12 -3.01
C PHE A 130 -23.69 4.97 -2.96
N ASP A 131 -24.10 4.55 -1.75
CA ASP A 131 -25.08 3.48 -1.54
C ASP A 131 -26.54 3.99 -1.48
N GLU A 132 -26.77 5.31 -1.35
CA GLU A 132 -28.09 5.98 -1.44
C GLU A 132 -28.38 6.59 -2.83
#